data_AF-A0A2U1M415-F1
#
_entry.id   AF-A0A2U1M415-F1
#
_cell.length_a   1.000
_cell.length_b   1.000
_cell.length_c   1.000
_cell.angle_alpha   90.00
_cell.angle_beta   90.00
_cell.angle_gamma   90.00
#
_symmetry.space_group_name_H-M   'P 1'
#
loop_
_entity.id
_entity.type
_entity.pdbx_description
1 polymer ?
#
loop_
_entity_poly.entity_id
_entity_poly.type
_entity_poly.pdbx_seq_one_letter_code
_entity_poly.pdbx_strand_id
1 'polypeptide(L)'
;MIGIPRRITEHRLNVNVQDKPVAQKKTFSAEKNQAITKEVEERLRSGIIRPVRYPTWISNPVLVKKPDDTPQKQNFDYVPKWRNRKGTDNGNA
;
A
#
# COMPACT_ATOMS: atom_id res chain seq x y z
N MET A 1 19.72 -0.45 22.08
CA MET A 1 19.72 0.48 20.94
C MET A 1 18.76 1.61 21.27
N ILE A 2 19.23 2.86 21.32
CA ILE A 2 18.36 4.03 21.54
C ILE A 2 17.72 4.34 20.18
N GLY A 3 16.42 4.10 20.05
CA GLY A 3 15.69 4.34 18.80
C GLY A 3 15.58 5.82 18.45
N ILE A 4 15.35 6.12 17.18
CA ILE A 4 15.08 7.50 16.73
C ILE A 4 13.74 7.96 17.35
N PRO A 5 13.65 9.18 17.92
CA PRO A 5 12.41 9.69 18.48
C PRO A 5 11.26 9.69 17.46
N ARG A 6 10.08 9.19 17.87
CA ARG A 6 8.86 9.12 17.03
C ARG A 6 8.51 10.44 16.34
N ARG A 7 8.67 11.57 17.03
CA ARG A 7 8.41 12.91 16.47
C ARG A 7 9.22 13.23 15.19
N ILE A 8 10.31 12.51 14.95
CA ILE A 8 11.19 12.67 13.79
C ILE A 8 10.82 11.69 12.68
N THR A 9 10.37 10.47 13.02
CA THR A 9 10.09 9.39 12.06
C THR A 9 8.62 9.24 11.68
N GLU A 10 7.70 9.77 12.50
CA GLU A 10 6.27 9.71 12.23
C GLU A 10 5.88 10.81 11.24
N HIS A 11 5.44 10.38 10.06
CA HIS A 11 4.83 11.27 9.06
C HIS A 11 3.32 11.07 9.07
N ARG A 12 2.56 12.18 9.03
CA ARG A 12 1.11 12.15 8.86
C ARG A 12 0.77 12.36 7.39
N LEU A 13 -0.03 11.45 6.83
CA LEU A 13 -0.57 11.61 5.49
C LEU A 13 -1.65 12.70 5.51
N ASN A 14 -1.58 13.64 4.57
CA ASN A 14 -2.62 14.66 4.39
C ASN A 14 -3.78 14.07 3.55
N VAL A 15 -4.79 13.51 4.22
CA VAL A 15 -5.97 12.90 3.59
C VAL A 15 -7.15 13.87 3.67
N ASN A 16 -7.93 14.02 2.60
CA ASN A 16 -9.15 14.81 2.65
C ASN A 16 -10.18 14.11 3.55
N VAL A 17 -10.71 14.83 4.53
CA VAL A 17 -11.69 14.31 5.51
C VAL A 17 -12.98 13.83 4.83
N GLN A 18 -13.29 14.34 3.64
CA GLN A 18 -14.46 13.94 2.86
C GLN A 18 -14.26 12.61 2.09
N ASP A 19 -13.03 12.09 2.03
CA ASP A 19 -12.75 10.85 1.32
C ASP A 19 -13.26 9.64 2.10
N LYS A 20 -14.06 8.82 1.43
CA LYS A 20 -14.61 7.59 2.02
C LYS A 20 -13.53 6.50 2.06
N PRO A 21 -13.42 5.75 3.17
CA PRO A 21 -12.53 4.61 3.23
C PRO A 21 -12.84 3.57 2.15
N VAL A 22 -11.79 3.02 1.55
CA VAL A 22 -11.90 1.97 0.53
C VAL A 22 -11.29 0.68 1.06
N ALA A 23 -12.10 -0.38 1.08
CA ALA A 23 -11.64 -1.73 1.37
C ALA A 23 -11.74 -2.59 0.11
N GLN A 24 -10.58 -2.98 -0.43
CA GLN A 24 -10.50 -3.86 -1.58
C GLN A 24 -10.64 -5.33 -1.18
N LYS A 25 -11.42 -6.08 -1.95
CA LYS A 25 -11.56 -7.54 -1.77
C LYS A 25 -10.26 -8.23 -2.21
N LYS A 26 -9.68 -9.03 -1.32
CA LYS A 26 -8.49 -9.84 -1.62
C LYS A 26 -8.88 -11.06 -2.44
N THR A 27 -8.24 -11.27 -3.60
CA THR A 27 -8.41 -12.50 -4.40
C THR A 27 -7.09 -12.78 -5.11
N PHE A 28 -6.40 -13.85 -4.70
CA PHE A 28 -5.12 -14.28 -5.26
C PHE A 28 -5.07 -15.81 -5.35
N SER A 29 -4.26 -16.34 -6.27
CA SER A 29 -3.95 -17.77 -6.33
C SER A 29 -3.18 -18.23 -5.09
N ALA A 30 -3.14 -19.55 -4.85
CA ALA A 30 -2.44 -20.14 -3.71
C ALA A 30 -0.95 -19.76 -3.66
N GLU A 31 -0.26 -19.85 -4.81
CA GLU A 31 1.14 -19.46 -4.96
C GLU A 31 1.38 -18.00 -4.55
N LYS A 32 0.55 -17.08 -5.06
CA LYS A 32 0.64 -15.65 -4.74
C LYS A 32 0.38 -15.39 -3.25
N ASN A 33 -0.58 -16.10 -2.64
CA ASN A 33 -0.85 -15.97 -1.22
C ASN A 33 0.35 -16.39 -0.36
N GLN A 34 1.06 -17.47 -0.71
CA GLN A 34 2.25 -17.89 0.02
C GLN A 34 3.35 -16.82 -0.02
N ALA A 35 3.62 -16.26 -1.21
CA ALA A 35 4.59 -15.19 -1.38
C ALA A 35 4.22 -13.93 -0.56
N ILE A 36 2.94 -13.55 -0.57
CA ILE A 36 2.45 -12.40 0.20
C ILE A 36 2.60 -12.65 1.71
N THR A 37 2.23 -13.83 2.20
CA THR A 37 2.33 -14.16 3.63
C THR A 37 3.77 -14.11 4.12
N LYS A 38 4.71 -14.70 3.37
CA LYS A 38 6.14 -14.70 3.71
C LYS A 38 6.68 -13.28 3.87
N GLU A 39 6.32 -12.38 2.95
CA GLU A 39 6.79 -10.99 3.02
C GLU A 39 6.12 -10.21 4.16
N VAL A 40 4.83 -10.41 4.39
CA VAL A 40 4.13 -9.79 5.53
C VAL A 40 4.78 -10.21 6.84
N GLU A 41 5.14 -11.49 7.00
CA GLU A 41 5.87 -11.97 8.17
C GLU A 41 7.24 -11.31 8.34
N GLU A 42 8.01 -11.15 7.26
CA GLU A 42 9.31 -10.48 7.31
C GLU A 42 9.19 -9.00 7.71
N ARG A 43 8.19 -8.30 7.16
CA ARG A 43 7.90 -6.90 7.51
C ARG A 43 7.39 -6.75 8.94
N LEU A 44 6.62 -7.72 9.44
CA LEU A 44 6.21 -7.78 10.85
C LEU A 44 7.42 -7.99 11.76
N ARG A 45 8.31 -8.94 11.42
CA ARG A 45 9.52 -9.24 12.20
C ARG A 45 10.50 -8.08 12.25
N SER A 46 10.63 -7.32 11.16
CA SER A 46 11.46 -6.11 11.11
C SER A 46 10.81 -4.89 11.80
N GLY A 47 9.55 -4.98 12.21
CA GLY A 47 8.82 -3.89 12.88
C GLY A 47 8.38 -2.76 11.95
N ILE A 48 8.49 -2.94 10.63
CA ILE A 48 8.03 -1.95 9.64
C ILE A 48 6.51 -1.85 9.64
N ILE A 49 5.82 -2.99 9.79
CA ILE A 49 4.35 -3.04 9.88
C ILE A 49 3.91 -3.62 11.22
N ARG A 50 2.65 -3.35 11.59
CA ARG A 50 2.02 -3.83 12.81
C ARG A 50 0.57 -4.27 12.53
N PRO A 51 0.03 -5.24 13.29
CA PRO A 51 -1.37 -5.60 13.19
C PRO A 51 -2.27 -4.42 13.61
N VAL A 52 -3.38 -4.23 12.89
CA VAL A 52 -4.40 -3.21 13.17
C VAL A 52 -5.74 -3.89 13.32
N ARG A 53 -6.48 -3.55 14.38
CA ARG A 53 -7.84 -4.04 14.62
C ARG A 53 -8.83 -3.16 13.87
N TYR A 54 -9.69 -3.75 13.06
CA TYR A 54 -10.73 -3.07 12.26
C TYR A 54 -10.20 -2.01 11.28
N PRO A 55 -9.38 -2.40 10.29
CA PRO A 55 -8.96 -1.47 9.25
C PRO A 55 -10.14 -1.02 8.39
N THR A 56 -10.32 0.29 8.23
CA THR A 56 -11.30 0.89 7.31
C THR A 56 -10.75 1.05 5.89
N TRP A 57 -9.43 1.06 5.74
CA TRP A 57 -8.70 1.14 4.47
C TRP A 57 -7.96 -0.17 4.23
N ILE A 58 -8.25 -0.86 3.12
CA ILE A 58 -7.58 -2.10 2.73
C ILE A 58 -7.22 -2.02 1.26
N SER A 59 -5.92 -2.12 0.94
CA SER A 59 -5.43 -2.23 -0.44
C SER A 59 -4.95 -3.66 -0.73
N ASN A 60 -5.12 -4.09 -1.98
CA ASN A 60 -4.56 -5.34 -2.45
C ASN A 60 -3.08 -5.15 -2.84
N PRO A 61 -2.16 -6.02 -2.37
CA PRO A 61 -0.76 -6.00 -2.83
C PRO A 61 -0.66 -6.45 -4.29
N VAL A 62 0.26 -5.86 -5.05
CA VAL A 62 0.55 -6.23 -6.43
C VAL A 62 1.95 -6.85 -6.48
N LEU A 63 2.07 -8.00 -7.15
CA LEU A 63 3.35 -8.67 -7.34
C LEU A 63 3.98 -8.17 -8.63
N VAL A 64 5.15 -7.55 -8.53
CA VAL A 64 5.92 -7.03 -9.67
C VAL A 64 7.26 -7.75 -9.74
N LYS A 65 7.65 -8.21 -10.93
CA LYS A 65 8.97 -8.81 -11.17
C LYS A 65 10.00 -7.68 -11.32
N LYS A 66 11.06 -7.70 -10.52
CA LYS A 66 12.22 -6.81 -10.72
C LYS A 66 13.15 -7.39 -11.81
N PRO A 67 13.81 -6.53 -12.61
CA PRO A 67 14.64 -6.96 -13.73
C PRO A 67 15.96 -7.63 -13.31
N ASP A 68 16.45 -7.36 -12.10
CA ASP A 68 17.68 -7.96 -11.57
C ASP A 68 17.35 -9.20 -10.74
N ASP A 69 18.10 -10.28 -10.95
CA ASP A 69 17.89 -11.65 -10.49
C ASP A 69 18.04 -11.87 -8.96
N THR A 70 17.77 -10.83 -8.16
CA THR A 70 17.83 -10.86 -6.70
C THR A 70 16.48 -11.25 -6.08
N PRO A 71 16.47 -11.93 -4.91
CA PRO A 71 15.25 -12.40 -4.28
C PRO A 71 14.26 -11.26 -4.03
N GLN A 72 13.06 -11.48 -4.56
CA GLN A 72 11.85 -10.67 -4.55
C GLN A 72 11.73 -9.71 -3.36
N LYS A 73 11.69 -8.39 -3.63
CA LYS A 73 11.08 -7.42 -2.72
C LYS A 73 9.77 -6.96 -3.36
N GLN A 74 8.63 -7.37 -2.82
CA GLN A 74 7.34 -6.93 -3.34
C GLN A 74 7.13 -5.47 -2.92
N ASN A 75 6.80 -4.62 -3.87
CA ASN A 75 6.38 -3.27 -3.54
C ASN A 75 4.91 -3.35 -3.08
N PHE A 76 4.61 -2.86 -1.88
CA PHE A 76 3.24 -2.44 -1.57
C PHE A 76 3.04 -1.13 -2.32
N ASP A 77 2.85 -1.20 -3.64
CA ASP A 77 2.55 -0.01 -4.42
C ASP A 77 1.18 0.51 -3.95
N TYR A 78 1.20 1.61 -3.21
CA TYR A 78 0.06 2.52 -3.15
C TYR A 78 -0.15 3.01 -4.58
N VAL A 79 -1.07 2.38 -5.31
CA VAL A 79 -1.66 2.97 -6.51
C VAL A 79 -2.94 3.68 -6.06
N PRO A 80 -2.90 4.95 -5.63
CA PRO A 80 -4.12 5.72 -5.51
C PRO A 80 -4.75 5.76 -6.91
N LYS A 81 -5.97 5.21 -7.04
CA LYS A 81 -6.81 5.47 -8.20
C LYS A 81 -7.21 6.95 -8.18
N TRP A 82 -6.29 7.84 -8.56
CA TRP A 82 -6.66 9.16 -9.04
C TRP A 82 -7.46 8.92 -10.32
N ARG A 83 -8.77 9.06 -10.20
CA ARG A 83 -9.69 9.06 -11.34
C ARG A 83 -9.23 10.20 -12.25
N ASN A 84 -8.70 9.86 -13.43
CA ASN A 84 -8.56 10.80 -14.54
C ASN A 84 -9.94 11.36 -14.85
N ARG A 85 -10.29 12.51 -14.26
CA ARG A 85 -11.34 13.36 -14.81
C ARG A 85 -10.69 14.05 -15.99
N LYS A 86 -10.80 13.45 -17.18
CA LYS A 86 -10.57 14.20 -18.42
C LYS A 86 -11.53 15.39 -18.34
N GLY A 87 -10.99 16.59 -18.14
CA GLY A 87 -11.71 17.81 -18.45
C GLY A 87 -12.01 17.77 -19.95
N THR A 88 -13.26 17.51 -20.29
CA THR A 88 -13.81 17.90 -21.58
C THR A 88 -14.06 19.40 -21.49
N ASP A 89 -13.07 20.22 -21.79
CA ASP A 89 -13.32 21.61 -22.14
C ASP A 89 -13.77 21.63 -23.61
N ASN A 90 -15.08 21.46 -23.78
CA ASN A 90 -15.81 21.85 -24.97
C ASN A 90 -16.41 23.24 -24.71
N GLY A 91 -16.15 24.20 -25.61
CA GLY A 91 -16.76 25.54 -25.63
C GLY A 91 -15.68 26.63 -25.66
N ASN A 92 -15.20 27.08 -26.82
CA ASN A 92 -15.88 28.00 -27.75
C ASN A 92 -16.15 29.38 -27.12
N ALA A 93 -15.14 30.27 -27.20
CA ALA A 93 -15.20 31.72 -27.43
C ALA A 93 -13.77 32.25 -27.57
#